data_AF-A0A2V5YFR6-F1
#
_entry.id   AF-A0A2V5YFR6-F1
#
_cell.length_a   1.000
_cell.length_b   1.000
_cell.length_c   1.000
_cell.angle_alpha   90.00
_cell.angle_beta   90.00
_cell.angle_gamma   90.00
#
_symmetry.space_group_name_H-M   'P 1'
#
loop_
_entity.id
_entity.type
_entity.pdbx_description
1 polymer ?
#
loop_
_entity_poly.entity_id
_entity_poly.type
_entity_poly.pdbx_seq_one_letter_code
_entity_poly.pdbx_strand_id
1 'polypeptide(L)'
;MPISNQPFVIRILTWFAGLASAGMYLSILLVLFNIGPAIMGGEHVTRTEWLRIAAPLVAAIGLLMALVCYALASRRPWSRHIVIAIFALIIVYATILGTLNLLRQSIMWRALINATAFGCLSCWYFYLKPNVARYFHPLQDRGEL
;
A
#
# COMPACT_ATOMS: atom_id res chain seq x y z
N MET A 1 14.35 20.64 6.60
CA MET A 1 13.67 21.69 7.39
C MET A 1 12.27 21.21 7.77
N PRO A 2 11.86 21.19 9.05
CA PRO A 2 10.53 20.74 9.43
C PRO A 2 9.50 21.79 8.99
N ILE A 3 8.42 21.32 8.38
CA ILE A 3 7.44 22.11 7.64
C ILE A 3 6.27 22.45 8.57
N SER A 4 6.07 23.73 8.85
CA SER A 4 5.18 24.26 9.90
C SER A 4 3.68 23.88 9.79
N ASN A 5 3.16 23.49 8.62
CA ASN A 5 1.71 23.28 8.42
C ASN A 5 1.30 21.87 7.93
N GLN A 6 2.18 20.86 7.94
CA GLN A 6 1.80 19.51 7.52
C GLN A 6 1.16 18.74 8.70
N PRO A 7 -0.05 18.16 8.55
CA PRO A 7 -0.66 17.36 9.60
C PRO A 7 0.28 16.24 10.07
N PHE A 8 0.43 16.09 11.40
CA PHE A 8 1.35 15.13 11.99
C PHE A 8 1.19 13.70 11.47
N VAL A 9 -0.07 13.28 11.26
CA VAL A 9 -0.39 11.96 10.71
C VAL A 9 0.13 11.78 9.28
N ILE A 10 0.13 12.83 8.43
CA ILE A 10 0.72 12.73 7.09
C ILE A 10 2.22 12.49 7.18
N ARG A 11 2.91 13.14 8.13
CA ARG A 11 4.35 12.92 8.34
C ARG A 11 4.64 11.48 8.79
N ILE A 12 3.81 10.91 9.67
CA ILE A 12 3.89 9.50 10.04
C ILE A 12 3.68 8.62 8.81
N LEU A 13 2.64 8.89 8.01
CA LEU A 13 2.33 8.13 6.80
C LEU A 13 3.47 8.18 5.78
N THR A 14 4.16 9.30 5.61
CA THR A 14 5.34 9.40 4.75
C THR A 14 6.45 8.44 5.19
N TRP A 15 6.82 8.46 6.47
CA TRP A 15 7.85 7.57 7.00
C TRP A 15 7.44 6.11 6.95
N PHE A 16 6.19 5.83 7.31
CA PHE A 16 5.61 4.49 7.21
C PHE A 16 5.66 3.98 5.78
N ALA A 17 5.30 4.79 4.79
CA ALA A 17 5.32 4.40 3.38
C ALA A 17 6.74 4.06 2.90
N GLY A 18 7.73 4.87 3.26
CA GLY A 18 9.13 4.59 2.96
C GLY A 18 9.64 3.29 3.60
N LEU A 19 9.36 3.11 4.90
CA LEU A 19 9.80 1.92 5.64
C LEU A 19 9.11 0.65 5.13
N ALA A 20 7.80 0.71 4.87
CA ALA A 20 7.04 -0.40 4.32
C ALA A 20 7.53 -0.79 2.92
N SER A 21 7.81 0.18 2.04
CA SER A 21 8.43 -0.09 0.74
C SER A 21 9.76 -0.82 0.89
N ALA A 22 10.65 -0.33 1.76
CA ALA A 22 11.94 -0.97 2.01
C ALA A 22 11.77 -2.40 2.54
N GLY A 23 10.85 -2.60 3.49
CA GLY A 23 10.53 -3.92 4.04
C GLY A 23 9.95 -4.90 3.02
N MET A 24 9.14 -4.42 2.06
CA MET A 24 8.59 -5.24 0.97
C MET A 24 9.66 -5.71 0.01
N TYR A 25 10.59 -4.85 -0.41
CA TYR A 25 11.70 -5.28 -1.25
C TYR A 25 12.69 -6.16 -0.48
N LEU A 26 12.93 -5.85 0.79
CA LEU A 26 13.74 -6.71 1.67
C LEU A 26 13.11 -8.11 1.80
N SER A 27 11.80 -8.22 1.96
CA SER A 27 11.14 -9.54 2.07
C SER A 27 11.30 -10.37 0.79
N ILE A 28 11.20 -9.74 -0.38
CA ILE A 28 11.50 -10.41 -1.66
C ILE A 28 12.95 -10.87 -1.69
N LEU A 29 13.91 -10.04 -1.30
CA LEU A 29 15.32 -10.41 -1.25
C LEU A 29 15.58 -11.58 -0.28
N LEU A 30 14.97 -11.55 0.91
CA LEU A 30 15.10 -12.64 1.89
C LEU A 30 14.60 -13.97 1.32
N VAL A 31 13.44 -13.96 0.66
CA VAL A 31 12.90 -15.17 -0.02
C VAL A 31 13.80 -15.60 -1.18
N LEU A 32 14.39 -14.65 -1.92
CA LEU A 32 15.35 -14.96 -2.99
C LEU A 32 16.63 -15.59 -2.46
N PHE A 33 17.16 -15.14 -1.32
CA PHE A 33 18.35 -15.71 -0.68
C PHE A 33 18.06 -16.93 0.21
N ASN A 34 16.82 -17.41 0.23
CA ASN A 34 16.39 -18.55 1.06
C ASN A 34 16.60 -18.31 2.56
N ILE A 35 16.40 -17.06 3.00
CA ILE A 35 16.52 -16.64 4.40
C ILE A 35 15.12 -16.61 5.02
N GLY A 36 14.83 -17.61 5.85
CA GLY A 36 13.57 -17.73 6.60
C GLY A 36 12.42 -18.39 5.81
N PRO A 37 11.33 -18.76 6.50
CA PRO A 37 10.18 -19.41 5.87
C PRO A 37 9.37 -18.42 5.01
N ALA A 38 8.94 -18.85 3.83
CA ALA A 38 7.95 -18.11 3.05
C ALA A 38 6.55 -18.35 3.64
N ILE A 39 5.91 -17.26 4.10
CA ILE A 39 4.58 -17.30 4.72
C ILE A 39 3.65 -16.42 3.89
N MET A 40 2.46 -16.94 3.58
CA MET A 40 1.39 -16.21 2.89
C MET A 40 0.09 -16.38 3.66
N GLY A 41 -0.53 -15.27 4.08
CA GLY A 41 -1.79 -15.33 4.82
C GLY A 41 -1.73 -16.12 6.14
N GLY A 42 -0.54 -16.30 6.74
CA GLY A 42 -0.35 -17.10 7.95
C GLY A 42 -0.09 -18.59 7.69
N GLU A 43 -0.05 -19.02 6.44
CA GLU A 43 0.29 -20.39 6.05
C GLU A 43 1.71 -20.45 5.47
N HIS A 44 2.43 -21.54 5.74
CA HIS A 44 3.71 -21.82 5.12
C HIS A 44 3.49 -22.21 3.64
N VAL A 45 4.15 -21.50 2.74
CA VAL A 45 4.09 -21.76 1.29
C VAL A 45 5.49 -22.05 0.76
N THR A 46 5.56 -22.70 -0.40
CA THR A 46 6.86 -22.94 -1.02
C THR A 46 7.45 -21.64 -1.57
N ARG A 47 8.79 -21.57 -1.66
CA ARG A 47 9.49 -20.39 -2.21
C ARG A 47 9.03 -20.05 -3.62
N THR A 48 8.91 -21.06 -4.49
CA THR A 48 8.50 -20.89 -5.88
C THR A 48 7.07 -20.37 -6.00
N GLU A 49 6.17 -20.89 -5.18
CA GLU A 49 4.79 -20.44 -5.08
C GLU A 49 4.71 -19.00 -4.56
N TRP A 50 5.44 -18.67 -3.50
CA TRP A 50 5.49 -17.31 -2.97
C TRP A 50 6.05 -16.32 -4.01
N LEU A 51 7.14 -16.66 -4.70
CA LEU A 51 7.72 -15.81 -5.74
C LEU A 51 6.82 -15.64 -6.96
N ARG A 52 6.00 -16.65 -7.29
CA ARG A 52 5.08 -16.60 -8.41
C ARG A 52 3.80 -15.82 -8.08
N ILE A 53 3.31 -15.93 -6.85
CA ILE A 53 2.00 -15.43 -6.44
C ILE A 53 2.12 -14.16 -5.59
N ALA A 54 2.92 -14.17 -4.52
CA ALA A 54 3.01 -13.04 -3.59
C ALA A 54 3.98 -11.95 -4.08
N ALA A 55 5.16 -12.33 -4.58
CA ALA A 55 6.20 -11.36 -4.93
C ALA A 55 5.78 -10.31 -5.97
N PRO A 56 5.01 -10.63 -7.05
CA PRO A 56 4.59 -9.61 -8.01
C PRO A 56 3.70 -8.53 -7.37
N LEU A 57 2.75 -8.94 -6.52
CA LEU A 57 1.90 -8.01 -5.79
C LEU A 57 2.71 -7.20 -4.77
N VAL A 58 3.59 -7.86 -4.00
CA VAL A 58 4.44 -7.20 -3.00
C VAL A 58 5.36 -6.17 -3.67
N ALA A 59 5.94 -6.49 -4.82
CA ALA A 59 6.78 -5.57 -5.58
C ALA A 59 5.98 -4.36 -6.11
N ALA A 60 4.78 -4.61 -6.64
CA ALA A 60 3.89 -3.55 -7.12
C ALA A 60 3.45 -2.61 -5.98
N ILE A 61 3.05 -3.16 -4.83
CA ILE A 61 2.70 -2.36 -3.66
C ILE A 61 3.94 -1.63 -3.12
N GLY A 62 5.11 -2.27 -3.09
CA GLY A 62 6.36 -1.63 -2.69
C GLY A 62 6.65 -0.39 -3.53
N LEU A 63 6.52 -0.50 -4.86
CA LEU A 63 6.67 0.63 -5.77
C LEU A 63 5.65 1.74 -5.49
N LEU A 64 4.37 1.39 -5.33
CA LEU A 64 3.33 2.35 -5.00
C LEU A 64 3.59 3.03 -3.64
N MET A 65 4.10 2.30 -2.65
CA MET A 65 4.47 2.87 -1.35
C MET A 65 5.67 3.81 -1.44
N ALA A 66 6.67 3.50 -2.28
CA ALA A 66 7.75 4.44 -2.60
C ALA A 66 7.21 5.72 -3.26
N LEU A 67 6.27 5.58 -4.21
CA LEU A 67 5.59 6.71 -4.85
C LEU A 67 4.76 7.52 -3.85
N VAL A 68 4.05 6.88 -2.92
CA VAL A 68 3.32 7.56 -1.83
C VAL A 68 4.30 8.34 -0.95
N CYS A 69 5.42 7.72 -0.55
CA CYS A 69 6.46 8.39 0.24
C CYS A 69 6.97 9.64 -0.47
N TYR A 70 7.37 9.51 -1.74
CA TYR A 70 7.80 10.63 -2.57
C TYR A 70 6.71 11.71 -2.68
N ALA A 71 5.48 11.32 -3.03
CA ALA A 71 4.38 12.24 -3.24
C ALA A 71 4.01 13.03 -1.98
N LEU A 72 3.97 12.37 -0.82
CA LEU A 72 3.70 13.02 0.46
C LEU A 72 4.86 13.91 0.91
N ALA A 73 6.11 13.50 0.66
CA ALA A 73 7.30 14.33 0.94
C ALA A 73 7.34 15.58 0.05
N SER A 74 6.97 15.44 -1.22
CA SER A 74 6.89 16.52 -2.21
C SER A 74 5.55 17.29 -2.17
N ARG A 75 4.65 16.96 -1.23
CA ARG A 75 3.32 17.57 -1.07
C ARG A 75 2.48 17.59 -2.35
N ARG A 76 2.53 16.50 -3.12
CA ARG A 76 1.75 16.34 -4.34
C ARG A 76 0.32 15.93 -4.01
N PRO A 77 -0.70 16.60 -4.59
CA PRO A 77 -2.11 16.32 -4.29
C PRO A 77 -2.54 14.93 -4.75
N TRP A 78 -1.91 14.38 -5.79
CA TRP A 78 -2.21 13.04 -6.31
C TRP A 78 -1.80 11.89 -5.40
N SER A 79 -1.06 12.14 -4.31
CA SER A 79 -0.69 11.14 -3.31
C SER A 79 -1.90 10.36 -2.76
N ARG A 80 -3.03 11.04 -2.54
CA ARG A 80 -4.29 10.43 -2.07
C ARG A 80 -4.84 9.38 -3.04
N HIS A 81 -4.65 9.58 -4.35
CA HIS A 81 -5.14 8.64 -5.37
C HIS A 81 -4.27 7.38 -5.41
N ILE A 82 -2.95 7.52 -5.21
CA ILE A 82 -2.05 6.36 -5.15
C ILE A 82 -2.34 5.49 -3.94
N VAL A 83 -2.63 6.09 -2.78
CA VAL A 83 -3.02 5.31 -1.59
C VAL A 83 -4.28 4.49 -1.87
N ILE A 84 -5.30 5.08 -2.51
CA ILE A 84 -6.52 4.34 -2.90
C ILE A 84 -6.19 3.25 -3.93
N ALA A 85 -5.33 3.55 -4.90
CA ALA A 85 -4.93 2.59 -5.93
C ALA A 85 -4.28 1.33 -5.34
N ILE A 86 -3.54 1.44 -4.22
CA ILE A 86 -2.99 0.27 -3.52
C ILE A 86 -4.11 -0.67 -3.05
N PHE A 87 -5.16 -0.13 -2.42
CA PHE A 87 -6.27 -0.95 -1.94
C PHE A 87 -7.08 -1.55 -3.09
N ALA A 88 -7.32 -0.78 -4.16
CA ALA A 88 -7.95 -1.28 -5.37
C ALA A 88 -7.13 -2.41 -6.00
N LEU A 89 -5.80 -2.26 -6.09
CA LEU A 89 -4.91 -3.29 -6.59
C LEU A 89 -4.98 -4.57 -5.75
N ILE A 90 -5.00 -4.46 -4.42
CA ILE A 90 -5.13 -5.63 -3.53
C ILE A 90 -6.46 -6.35 -3.78
N ILE A 91 -7.57 -5.61 -3.86
CA ILE A 91 -8.90 -6.19 -4.11
C ILE A 91 -8.90 -6.92 -5.46
N VAL A 92 -8.51 -6.24 -6.54
CA VAL A 92 -8.47 -6.82 -7.89
C VAL A 92 -7.60 -8.07 -7.92
N TYR A 93 -6.39 -8.00 -7.35
CA TYR A 93 -5.45 -9.11 -7.36
C TYR A 93 -5.96 -10.31 -6.54
N ALA A 94 -6.51 -10.06 -5.35
CA ALA A 94 -7.08 -11.11 -4.51
C ALA A 94 -8.30 -11.77 -5.19
N THR A 95 -9.16 -11.00 -5.85
CA THR A 95 -10.30 -11.52 -6.61
C THR A 95 -9.85 -12.36 -7.80
N ILE A 96 -8.86 -11.90 -8.59
CA ILE A 96 -8.32 -12.67 -9.72
C ILE A 96 -7.72 -14.00 -9.23
N LEU A 97 -6.85 -13.97 -8.22
CA LEU A 97 -6.23 -15.20 -7.73
C LEU A 97 -7.20 -16.15 -7.05
N GLY A 98 -8.20 -15.61 -6.34
CA GLY A 98 -9.26 -16.40 -5.72
C GLY A 98 -10.17 -17.07 -6.76
N THR A 99 -10.57 -16.34 -7.82
CA THR A 99 -11.35 -16.92 -8.92
C THR A 99 -10.59 -17.97 -9.71
N LEU A 100 -9.26 -17.84 -9.81
CA LEU A 100 -8.38 -18.85 -10.40
C LEU A 100 -8.07 -20.03 -9.45
N ASN A 101 -8.63 -20.04 -8.23
CA ASN A 101 -8.33 -21.02 -7.17
C ASN A 101 -6.83 -21.19 -6.86
N LEU A 102 -6.03 -20.15 -7.15
CA LEU A 102 -4.59 -20.12 -6.86
C LEU A 102 -4.31 -19.72 -5.41
N LEU A 103 -5.31 -19.14 -4.73
CA LEU A 103 -5.27 -18.82 -3.31
C LEU A 103 -6.34 -19.57 -2.55
N ARG A 104 -6.00 -19.96 -1.33
CA ARG A 104 -6.98 -20.48 -0.39
C ARG A 104 -8.05 -19.42 -0.13
N GLN A 105 -9.30 -19.84 -0.15
CA GLN A 105 -10.45 -18.93 -0.01
C GLN A 105 -10.41 -18.10 1.29
N SER A 106 -9.82 -18.65 2.36
CA SER A 106 -9.61 -17.96 3.63
C SER A 106 -8.65 -16.77 3.52
N ILE A 107 -7.57 -16.91 2.74
CA ILE A 107 -6.58 -15.85 2.49
C ILE A 107 -7.21 -14.76 1.62
N MET A 108 -7.96 -15.14 0.58
CA MET A 108 -8.70 -14.21 -0.26
C MET A 108 -9.66 -13.36 0.57
N TRP A 109 -10.51 -13.98 1.41
CA TRP A 109 -11.50 -13.24 2.20
C TRP A 109 -10.85 -12.26 3.19
N ARG A 110 -9.76 -12.67 3.84
CA ARG A 110 -9.00 -11.77 4.73
C ARG A 110 -8.42 -10.59 3.98
N ALA A 111 -7.87 -10.81 2.78
CA ALA A 111 -7.35 -9.75 1.93
C ALA A 111 -8.45 -8.76 1.53
N LEU A 112 -9.62 -9.26 1.09
CA LEU A 112 -10.76 -8.42 0.70
C LEU A 112 -11.29 -7.59 1.87
N ILE A 113 -11.52 -8.21 3.03
CA ILE A 113 -12.07 -7.51 4.20
C ILE A 113 -11.09 -6.43 4.67
N ASN A 114 -9.80 -6.76 4.79
CA ASN A 114 -8.79 -5.80 5.21
C ASN A 114 -8.63 -4.66 4.19
N ALA A 115 -8.52 -4.98 2.90
CA ALA A 115 -8.35 -3.97 1.86
C ALA A 115 -9.56 -3.04 1.75
N THR A 116 -10.77 -3.57 1.91
CA THR A 116 -12.00 -2.77 1.89
C THR A 116 -12.08 -1.88 3.14
N ALA A 117 -11.85 -2.44 4.33
CA ALA A 117 -11.89 -1.68 5.58
C ALA A 117 -10.85 -0.54 5.59
N PHE A 118 -9.59 -0.84 5.28
CA PHE A 118 -8.52 0.16 5.24
C PHE A 118 -8.67 1.12 4.04
N GLY A 119 -9.20 0.65 2.92
CA GLY A 119 -9.54 1.49 1.77
C GLY A 119 -10.61 2.53 2.12
N CYS A 120 -11.72 2.11 2.74
CA CYS A 120 -12.77 3.01 3.22
C CYS A 120 -12.24 4.01 4.24
N LEU A 121 -11.42 3.55 5.20
CA LEU A 121 -10.80 4.42 6.19
C LEU A 121 -9.86 5.45 5.54
N SER A 122 -9.13 5.06 4.51
CA SER A 122 -8.26 5.95 3.73
C SER A 122 -9.08 6.97 2.95
N CYS A 123 -10.15 6.57 2.29
CA CYS A 123 -11.08 7.49 1.62
C CYS A 123 -11.64 8.53 2.61
N TRP A 124 -12.11 8.09 3.78
CA TRP A 124 -12.58 9.00 4.83
C TRP A 124 -11.48 9.97 5.30
N TYR A 125 -10.28 9.45 5.58
CA TYR A 125 -9.17 10.27 6.07
C TYR A 125 -8.70 11.32 5.07
N PHE A 126 -8.53 10.95 3.79
CA PHE A 126 -7.99 11.85 2.77
C PHE A 126 -9.01 12.82 2.20
N TYR A 127 -10.29 12.45 2.13
CA TYR A 127 -11.33 13.26 1.45
C TYR A 127 -12.33 13.90 2.41
N LEU A 128 -12.71 13.21 3.48
CA LEU A 128 -13.79 13.66 4.37
C LEU A 128 -13.28 14.36 5.62
N LYS A 129 -12.09 14.00 6.14
CA LYS A 129 -11.56 14.60 7.37
C LYS A 129 -11.19 16.08 7.14
N PRO A 130 -11.86 17.05 7.80
CA PRO A 130 -11.74 18.48 7.46
C PRO A 130 -10.31 19.03 7.50
N ASN A 131 -9.51 18.62 8.50
CA ASN A 131 -8.13 19.10 8.65
C ASN A 131 -7.21 18.62 7.53
N VAL A 132 -7.50 17.45 6.94
CA VAL A 132 -6.69 16.84 5.88
C VAL A 132 -7.17 17.33 4.51
N ALA A 133 -8.49 17.42 4.30
CA ALA A 133 -9.06 17.99 3.08
C ALA A 133 -8.59 19.44 2.86
N ARG A 134 -8.60 20.27 3.91
CA ARG A 134 -8.06 21.65 3.86
C ARG A 134 -6.56 21.71 3.56
N TYR A 135 -5.79 20.70 3.95
CA TYR A 135 -4.37 20.62 3.63
C TYR A 135 -4.14 20.33 2.13
N PHE A 136 -4.96 19.46 1.53
CA PHE A 136 -4.82 19.10 0.12
C PHE A 136 -5.45 20.08 -0.87
N HIS A 137 -6.46 20.86 -0.46
CA HIS A 137 -7.14 21.83 -1.32
C HIS A 137 -6.16 22.83 -2.00
N PRO A 138 -5.33 23.60 -1.26
CA PRO A 138 -4.39 24.53 -1.89
C PRO A 138 -3.25 23.84 -2.66
N LEU A 139 -2.99 22.55 -2.40
CA LEU A 139 -2.00 21.77 -3.16
C LEU A 139 -2.56 21.35 -4.52
N GLN A 140 -3.88 21.11 -4.59
CA GLN A 140 -4.60 20.81 -5.82
C GLN A 140 -4.75 22.06 -6.69
N ASP A 141 -4.98 23.23 -6.09
CA ASP A 141 -5.08 24.50 -6.82
C ASP A 141 -3.73 24.98 -7.39
N ARG A 142 -2.60 24.52 -6.82
CA ARG A 142 -1.23 24.92 -7.21
C ARG A 142 -0.53 23.93 -8.13
N GLY A 143 -1.06 22.72 -8.28
CA GLY A 143 -0.48 21.65 -9.07
C GLY A 143 -1.51 21.18 -10.07
N GLU A 144 -1.43 21.76 -11.28
CA GLU A 144 -2.20 21.37 -12.46
C GLU A 144 -2.34 19.84 -12.56
N LEU A 145 -3.59 19.44 -12.81
CA LEU A 145 -4.12 18.13 -13.26
C LEU A 145 -3.16 16.92 -13.15
#